data_AF-A0A7X3V4Z4-F1
#
_entry.id   AF-A0A7X3V4Z4-F1
#
_cell.length_a   1.000
_cell.length_b   1.000
_cell.length_c   1.000
_cell.angle_alpha   90.00
_cell.angle_beta   90.00
_cell.angle_gamma   90.00
#
_symmetry.space_group_name_H-M   'P 1'
#
loop_
_entity.id
_entity.type
_entity.pdbx_description
1 polymer ?
#
loop_
_entity_poly.entity_id
_entity_poly.type
_entity_poly.pdbx_seq_one_letter_code
_entity_poly.pdbx_strand_id
1 'polypeptide(L)'
;MGIVGLILALVYFVIGLIQLVAIMDGIIYATDLGVIFAGIIAFIITYIPIISTILGIYGAVMAWEWNLFLALLLFFWPVPIAIFFAITRYRDY
;
A
#
# COMPACT_ATOMS: atom_id res chain seq x y z
N MET A 1 -15.52 -18.48 8.74
CA MET A 1 -15.56 -17.48 7.66
C MET A 1 -16.50 -18.00 6.58
N GLY A 2 -17.46 -17.20 6.11
CA GLY A 2 -18.25 -17.55 4.93
C GLY A 2 -17.45 -17.34 3.64
N ILE A 3 -17.94 -17.83 2.50
CA ILE A 3 -17.26 -17.73 1.20
C ILE A 3 -16.90 -16.28 0.82
N VAL A 4 -17.80 -15.33 1.09
CA VAL A 4 -17.57 -13.89 0.85
C VAL A 4 -16.38 -13.38 1.68
N GLY A 5 -16.29 -13.78 2.95
CA GLY A 5 -15.18 -13.38 3.81
C GLY A 5 -13.84 -13.94 3.35
N LEU A 6 -13.83 -15.18 2.83
CA LEU A 6 -12.63 -15.77 2.24
C LEU A 6 -12.18 -15.01 0.99
N ILE A 7 -13.11 -14.66 0.09
CA ILE A 7 -12.80 -13.89 -1.12
C ILE A 7 -12.19 -12.54 -0.76
N LEU A 8 -12.80 -11.81 0.18
CA LEU A 8 -12.28 -10.51 0.61
C LEU A 8 -10.90 -10.62 1.24
N ALA A 9 -10.64 -11.66 2.05
CA ALA A 9 -9.33 -11.90 2.64
C ALA A 9 -8.26 -12.18 1.58
N LEU A 10 -8.59 -12.95 0.54
CA LEU A 10 -7.69 -13.23 -0.57
C LEU A 10 -7.41 -11.98 -1.40
N VAL A 11 -8.44 -11.18 -1.72
CA VAL A 11 -8.27 -9.91 -2.44
C VAL A 11 -7.37 -8.96 -1.64
N TYR A 12 -7.63 -8.83 -0.34
CA TYR A 12 -6.80 -8.02 0.56
C TYR A 12 -5.33 -8.48 0.56
N PHE A 13 -5.10 -9.80 0.67
CA PHE A 13 -3.76 -10.37 0.67
C PHE A 13 -3.02 -10.11 -0.66
N VAL A 14 -3.70 -10.33 -1.79
CA VAL A 14 -3.12 -10.08 -3.12
C VAL A 14 -2.79 -8.60 -3.33
N ILE A 15 -3.70 -7.69 -2.96
CA ILE A 15 -3.43 -6.24 -3.02
C ILE A 15 -2.25 -5.87 -2.13
N GLY A 16 -2.15 -6.44 -0.93
CA GLY A 16 -1.01 -6.23 -0.04
C GLY A 16 0.33 -6.67 -0.64
N LEU A 17 0.36 -7.81 -1.35
CA LEU A 17 1.56 -8.27 -2.06
C LEU A 17 1.92 -7.32 -3.21
N ILE A 18 0.93 -6.88 -4.00
CA ILE A 18 1.17 -5.92 -5.09
C ILE A 18 1.70 -4.60 -4.50
N GLN A 19 1.15 -4.14 -3.39
CA GLN A 19 1.61 -2.93 -2.71
C GLN A 19 3.05 -3.07 -2.18
N LEU A 20 3.41 -4.22 -1.62
CA LEU A 20 4.77 -4.50 -1.17
C LEU A 20 5.77 -4.39 -2.33
N VAL A 21 5.48 -5.01 -3.48
CA VAL A 21 6.37 -4.96 -4.66
C VAL A 21 6.43 -3.55 -5.23
N ALA A 22 5.30 -2.83 -5.31
CA ALA A 22 5.28 -1.44 -5.77
C ALA A 22 6.18 -0.55 -4.89
N ILE A 23 6.07 -0.67 -3.56
CA ILE A 23 6.91 0.10 -2.64
C ILE A 23 8.38 -0.28 -2.83
N MET A 24 8.70 -1.57 -2.96
CA MET A 24 10.06 -2.05 -3.18
C MET A 24 10.66 -1.45 -4.46
N ASP A 25 9.96 -1.55 -5.59
CA ASP A 25 10.42 -1.02 -6.87
C ASP A 25 10.52 0.50 -6.86
N GLY A 26 9.60 1.19 -6.17
CA GLY A 26 9.69 2.63 -5.94
C GLY A 26 10.93 3.02 -5.14
N ILE A 27 11.29 2.27 -4.10
CA ILE A 27 12.52 2.50 -3.33
C ILE A 27 13.75 2.28 -4.21
N ILE A 28 13.79 1.18 -4.97
CA ILE A 28 14.88 0.88 -5.91
C ILE A 28 15.04 2.03 -6.90
N TYR A 29 13.94 2.46 -7.53
CA TYR A 29 13.93 3.57 -8.49
C TYR A 29 14.42 4.90 -7.87
N ALA A 30 14.09 5.18 -6.62
CA ALA A 30 14.43 6.45 -5.97
C ALA A 30 15.84 6.50 -5.37
N THR A 31 16.43 5.34 -5.05
CA THR A 31 17.64 5.28 -4.20
C THR A 31 18.75 4.39 -4.75
N ASP A 32 18.49 3.66 -5.85
CA ASP A 32 19.36 2.62 -6.41
C ASP A 32 19.75 1.53 -5.40
N LEU A 33 18.98 1.36 -4.32
CA LEU A 33 19.18 0.28 -3.36
C LEU A 33 18.95 -1.07 -4.02
N GLY A 34 19.76 -2.07 -3.65
CA GLY A 34 19.56 -3.44 -4.09
C GLY A 34 18.26 -4.05 -3.53
N VAL A 35 17.72 -5.04 -4.26
CA VAL A 35 16.43 -5.69 -3.98
C VAL A 35 16.28 -6.17 -2.53
N ILE A 36 17.35 -6.68 -1.91
CA ILE A 36 17.31 -7.16 -0.52
C ILE A 36 16.99 -6.02 0.46
N PHE A 37 17.72 -4.91 0.37
CA PHE A 37 17.54 -3.78 1.27
C PHE A 37 16.22 -3.06 1.00
N ALA A 38 15.87 -2.86 -0.28
CA ALA A 38 14.59 -2.29 -0.66
C ALA A 38 13.42 -3.15 -0.18
N GLY A 39 13.52 -4.47 -0.28
CA GLY A 39 12.50 -5.41 0.19
C GLY A 39 12.29 -5.37 1.70
N ILE A 40 13.35 -5.29 2.50
CA ILE A 40 13.25 -5.14 3.97
C ILE A 40 12.54 -3.83 4.33
N ILE A 41 12.93 -2.72 3.69
CA ILE A 41 12.31 -1.41 3.93
C ILE A 41 10.84 -1.44 3.50
N ALA A 42 10.54 -1.98 2.32
CA ALA A 42 9.19 -2.10 1.80
C ALA A 42 8.29 -2.94 2.72
N PHE A 43 8.82 -4.04 3.27
CA PHE A 43 8.09 -4.88 4.22
C PHE A 43 7.68 -4.09 5.46
N ILE A 44 8.58 -3.30 6.04
CA ILE A 44 8.28 -2.44 7.19
C ILE A 44 7.25 -1.36 6.82
N ILE A 45 7.46 -0.67 5.68
CA ILE A 45 6.61 0.44 5.27
C ILE A 45 5.19 -0.01 4.95
N THR A 46 5.01 -1.20 4.37
CA THR A 46 3.68 -1.73 3.99
C THR A 46 2.69 -1.73 5.15
N TYR A 47 3.16 -1.81 6.41
CA TYR A 47 2.34 -1.76 7.61
C TYR A 47 1.98 -0.35 8.10
N ILE A 48 2.52 0.71 7.48
CA ILE A 48 2.27 2.11 7.85
C ILE A 48 1.27 2.70 6.85
N PRO A 49 -0.03 2.85 7.18
CA PRO A 49 -1.08 3.04 6.17
C PRO A 49 -0.89 4.22 5.22
N ILE A 50 -0.46 5.38 5.74
CA ILE A 50 -0.31 6.59 4.94
C ILE A 50 0.97 6.52 4.10
N ILE A 51 2.08 6.10 4.70
CA ILE A 51 3.37 6.02 4.02
C ILE A 51 3.32 4.93 2.94
N SER A 52 2.72 3.77 3.23
CA SER A 52 2.55 2.69 2.27
C SER A 52 1.68 3.10 1.10
N THR A 53 0.65 3.92 1.31
CA THR A 53 -0.19 4.45 0.23
C THR A 53 0.62 5.35 -0.70
N ILE A 54 1.36 6.31 -0.13
CA ILE A 54 2.16 7.26 -0.92
C ILE A 54 3.24 6.53 -1.71
N LEU A 55 3.99 5.63 -1.08
CA LEU A 55 5.07 4.91 -1.75
C LEU A 55 4.56 3.83 -2.71
N GLY A 56 3.42 3.20 -2.45
CA GLY A 56 2.79 2.29 -3.41
C GLY A 56 2.38 3.02 -4.68
N ILE A 57 1.77 4.21 -4.56
CA ILE A 57 1.42 5.06 -5.70
C ILE A 57 2.69 5.51 -6.44
N TYR A 58 3.70 5.98 -5.70
CA TYR A 58 4.97 6.40 -6.29
C TYR A 58 5.63 5.27 -7.09
N GLY A 59 5.71 4.07 -6.52
CA GLY A 59 6.26 2.89 -7.19
C GLY A 59 5.50 2.52 -8.45
N ALA A 60 4.17 2.45 -8.40
CA ALA A 60 3.39 2.13 -9.59
C ALA A 60 3.49 3.20 -10.68
N VAL A 61 3.53 4.49 -10.32
CA VAL A 61 3.62 5.56 -11.31
C VAL A 61 5.03 5.68 -11.90
N MET A 62 6.07 5.63 -11.06
CA MET A 62 7.44 5.90 -11.49
C MET A 62 8.17 4.65 -11.98
N ALA A 63 8.00 3.51 -11.30
CA ALA A 63 8.70 2.28 -11.65
C ALA A 63 7.88 1.39 -12.60
N TRP A 64 6.55 1.39 -12.50
CA TRP A 64 5.68 0.59 -13.37
C TRP A 64 4.98 1.38 -14.47
N GLU A 65 5.18 2.70 -14.52
CA GLU A 65 4.60 3.60 -15.53
C GLU A 65 3.07 3.56 -15.58
N TRP A 66 2.41 3.20 -14.48
CA TRP A 66 0.96 3.23 -14.40
C TRP A 66 0.46 4.66 -14.43
N ASN A 67 -0.75 4.85 -14.96
CA ASN A 67 -1.41 6.15 -14.78
C ASN A 67 -1.73 6.38 -13.29
N LEU A 68 -1.73 7.65 -12.89
CA LEU A 68 -1.97 8.04 -11.49
C LEU A 68 -3.34 7.56 -10.98
N PHE A 69 -4.36 7.55 -11.86
CA PHE A 69 -5.72 7.16 -11.48
C PHE A 69 -5.81 5.68 -11.06
N LEU A 70 -5.16 4.78 -11.81
CA LEU A 70 -5.12 3.35 -11.53
C LEU A 70 -4.34 3.07 -10.24
N ALA A 71 -3.21 3.77 -10.04
CA ALA A 71 -2.43 3.67 -8.82
C ALA A 71 -3.23 4.13 -7.59
N LEU A 72 -3.96 5.25 -7.69
CA LEU A 72 -4.85 5.72 -6.63
C LEU A 72 -5.97 4.71 -6.34
N LEU A 73 -6.62 4.18 -7.37
CA LEU A 73 -7.71 3.22 -7.19
C LEU A 73 -7.25 1.96 -6.44
N LEU A 74 -6.02 1.50 -6.70
CA LEU A 74 -5.49 0.28 -6.09
C LEU A 74 -4.94 0.49 -4.68
N PHE A 75 -4.26 1.61 -4.40
CA PHE A 75 -3.51 1.78 -3.14
C PHE A 75 -4.12 2.76 -2.15
N PHE A 76 -5.13 3.57 -2.54
CA PHE A 76 -5.69 4.60 -1.66
C PHE A 76 -6.67 4.07 -0.60
N TRP A 77 -7.09 2.81 -0.70
CA TRP A 77 -8.08 2.22 0.21
C TRP A 77 -7.76 2.30 1.72
N PRO A 78 -6.50 2.31 2.21
CA PRO A 78 -6.22 2.46 3.64
C PRO A 78 -6.56 3.86 4.18
N VAL A 79 -6.55 4.89 3.32
CA VAL A 79 -6.70 6.29 3.75
C VAL A 79 -8.12 6.59 4.28
N PRO A 80 -9.21 6.26 3.56
CA PRO A 80 -10.57 6.43 4.10
C PRO A 80 -10.79 5.66 5.41
N ILE A 81 -10.20 4.47 5.53
CA ILE A 81 -10.28 3.64 6.73
C ILE A 81 -9.56 4.32 7.91
N ALA A 82 -8.34 4.79 7.70
CA ALA A 82 -7.58 5.52 8.71
C ALA A 82 -8.29 6.81 9.16
N ILE A 83 -8.86 7.57 8.22
CA ILE A 83 -9.66 8.78 8.51
C ILE A 83 -10.90 8.42 9.33
N PHE A 84 -11.62 7.37 8.94
CA PHE A 84 -12.80 6.91 9.68
C PHE A 84 -12.44 6.60 11.14
N PHE A 85 -11.38 5.81 11.37
CA PHE A 85 -10.92 5.51 12.73
C PHE A 85 -10.47 6.74 13.51
N ALA A 86 -9.78 7.69 12.86
CA ALA A 86 -9.35 8.93 13.50
C ALA A 86 -10.56 9.78 13.96
N ILE A 87 -11.59 9.89 13.12
CA ILE A 87 -12.83 10.62 13.43
C ILE A 87 -13.59 9.94 14.57
N THR A 88 -13.78 8.62 14.51
CA THR A 88 -14.49 7.89 15.57
C THR A 88 -13.75 8.00 16.90
N ARG A 89 -12.41 7.91 16.87
CA ARG A 89 -11.56 8.04 18.06
C ARG A 89 -11.67 9.43 18.69
N TYR A 90 -11.72 10.49 17.87
CA TYR A 90 -11.83 11.87 18.35
C TYR A 90 -13.15 12.15 19.07
N ARG A 91 -14.25 11.49 18.63
CA ARG A 91 -15.58 11.69 19.22
C ARG A 91 -15.75 11.10 20.62
N ASP A 92 -14.84 10.23 21.05
CA ASP A 92 -14.88 9.56 22.35
C ASP A 92 -14.09 10.30 23.46
N TYR A 93 -13.61 11.52 23.17
CA TYR A 93 -12.92 12.44 24.10
C TYR A 93 -13.72 13.71 24.32
#